data_AF-A0A973DZR1-F1
#
_entry.id   AF-A0A973DZR1-F1
#
_cell.length_a   1.000
_cell.length_b   1.000
_cell.length_c   1.000
_cell.angle_alpha   90.00
_cell.angle_beta   90.00
_cell.angle_gamma   90.00
#
_symmetry.space_group_name_H-M   'P 1'
#
loop_
_entity.id
_entity.type
_entity.pdbx_description
1 polymer ?
#
loop_
_entity_poly.entity_id
_entity_poly.type
_entity_poly.pdbx_seq_one_letter_code
_entity_poly.pdbx_strand_id
1 'polypeptide(L)' 'MQEVLKALAHPMRRDMLAMLRAAPCTAGAIAEKFDVTKPTISGHLNILKDADLISQVRSGTTLTYHIIIRNR' A
#
# COMPACT_ATOMS: atom_id res chain seq x y z
N MET A 1 -7.52 -16.35 -1.38
CA MET A 1 -8.53 -15.77 -0.47
C MET A 1 -7.96 -15.48 0.92
N GLN A 2 -7.22 -16.41 1.55
CA GLN A 2 -6.67 -16.19 2.89
C GLN A 2 -5.69 -14.99 2.97
N GLU A 3 -4.91 -14.74 1.92
CA GLU A 3 -3.89 -13.68 1.91
C GLU A 3 -4.49 -12.27 1.89
N VAL A 4 -5.56 -12.05 1.11
CA VAL A 4 -6.33 -10.80 1.13
C VAL A 4 -6.89 -10.52 2.51
N LEU A 5 -7.53 -11.51 3.14
CA LEU A 5 -8.09 -11.34 4.49
C LEU A 5 -7.01 -11.04 5.53
N LYS A 6 -5.86 -11.74 5.47
CA LYS A 6 -4.70 -11.47 6.33
C LYS A 6 -4.13 -10.07 6.08
N ALA A 7 -4.03 -9.64 4.82
CA ALA A 7 -3.58 -8.30 4.47
C ALA A 7 -4.53 -7.22 5.01
N LEU A 8 -5.84 -7.41 4.90
CA LEU A 8 -6.85 -6.48 5.42
C LEU A 8 -6.98 -6.48 6.95
N ALA A 9 -6.52 -7.54 7.64
CA ALA A 9 -6.64 -7.63 9.10
C ALA A 9 -5.81 -6.60 9.88
N HIS A 10 -4.79 -5.98 9.25
CA HIS A 10 -3.93 -5.02 9.94
C HIS A 10 -4.41 -3.58 9.74
N PRO A 11 -4.57 -2.78 10.81
CA PRO A 11 -5.13 -1.44 10.73
C PRO A 11 -4.30 -0.53 9.82
N MET A 12 -2.97 -0.50 9.98
CA MET A 12 -2.08 0.31 9.11
C MET A 12 -2.22 -0.02 7.62
N ARG A 13 -2.45 -1.29 7.27
CA ARG A 13 -2.64 -1.68 5.86
C ARG A 13 -3.98 -1.17 5.32
N ARG A 14 -5.01 -1.14 6.16
CA ARG A 14 -6.31 -0.52 5.81
C ARG A 14 -6.19 0.99 5.63
N ASP A 15 -5.43 1.67 6.50
CA ASP A 15 -5.14 3.11 6.35
C ASP A 15 -4.35 3.41 5.08
N MET A 16 -3.32 2.63 4.76
CA MET A 16 -2.58 2.74 3.49
C MET A 16 -3.51 2.56 2.29
N LEU A 17 -4.40 1.57 2.32
CA LEU A 17 -5.39 1.37 1.25
C LEU A 17 -6.37 2.53 1.16
N ALA A 18 -6.83 3.09 2.28
CA ALA A 18 -7.72 4.24 2.28
C ALA A 18 -7.05 5.48 1.65
N MET A 19 -5.76 5.69 1.94
CA MET A 19 -4.96 6.74 1.33
C MET A 19 -4.80 6.54 -0.18
N LEU A 20 -4.43 5.33 -0.60
CA LEU A 20 -4.26 4.99 -2.01
C LEU A 20 -5.58 5.01 -2.80
N ARG A 21 -6.70 4.80 -2.11
CA ARG A 21 -8.04 4.97 -2.67
C ARG A 21 -8.39 6.43 -2.95
N ALA A 22 -7.88 7.36 -2.14
CA ALA A 22 -8.08 8.79 -2.36
C ALA A 22 -7.21 9.29 -3.52
N ALA A 23 -5.92 8.92 -3.54
CA ALA A 23 -5.02 9.22 -4.65
C ALA A 23 -3.79 8.30 -4.65
N PRO A 24 -3.21 7.99 -5.84
CA PRO A 24 -1.90 7.34 -5.92
C PRO A 24 -0.82 8.14 -5.18
N CYS A 25 0.03 7.45 -4.43
CA CYS A 25 1.01 8.09 -3.54
C CYS A 25 2.36 7.37 -3.59
N THR A 26 3.45 8.08 -3.31
CA THR A 26 4.79 7.49 -3.24
C THR A 26 5.04 6.82 -1.90
N ALA A 27 6.01 5.91 -1.81
CA ALA A 27 6.44 5.33 -0.52
C ALA A 27 6.80 6.41 0.52
N GLY A 28 7.39 7.52 0.06
CA GLY A 28 7.73 8.66 0.90
C GLY A 28 6.49 9.34 1.47
N ALA A 29 5.55 9.73 0.60
CA ALA A 29 4.31 10.38 1.02
C ALA A 29 3.47 9.52 1.96
N ILE A 30 3.48 8.19 1.76
CA ILE A 30 2.84 7.23 2.67
C ILE A 30 3.57 7.25 4.01
N ALA A 31 4.90 7.16 4.02
CA ALA A 31 5.70 7.14 5.25
C ALA A 31 5.53 8.41 6.09
N GLU A 32 5.32 9.58 5.49
CA GLU A 32 5.06 10.84 6.22
C GLU A 32 3.77 10.82 7.07
N LYS A 33 2.86 9.86 6.84
CA LYS A 33 1.61 9.73 7.58
C LYS A 33 1.68 8.74 8.74
N PHE A 34 2.80 8.04 8.92
CA PHE A 34 2.95 7.04 9.96
C PHE A 34 4.23 7.29 10.75
N ASP A 35 4.14 7.17 12.08
CA ASP A 35 5.30 7.26 12.97
C ASP A 35 6.04 5.90 13.05
N VAL A 36 6.47 5.40 11.88
CA VAL A 36 7.21 4.14 11.77
C VAL A 36 8.34 4.23 10.76
N THR A 37 9.24 3.26 10.80
CA THR A 37 10.41 3.24 9.92
C THR A 37 10.02 2.96 8.46
N LYS A 38 10.81 3.46 7.51
CA LYS A 38 10.64 3.19 6.07
C LYS A 38 10.63 1.68 5.74
N PRO A 39 11.48 0.82 6.34
CA PRO A 39 11.39 -0.64 6.18
C PRO A 39 10.03 -1.21 6.59
N THR A 40 9.44 -0.72 7.69
CA THR A 40 8.09 -1.13 8.14
C THR A 40 7.05 -0.82 7.07
N ILE A 41 7.06 0.40 6.52
CA ILE A 41 6.17 0.81 5.44
C ILE A 41 6.33 -0.08 4.21
N SER A 42 7.57 -0.28 3.75
CA SER A 42 7.86 -1.15 2.61
C SER A 42 7.39 -2.59 2.82
N GLY A 43 7.53 -3.12 4.04
CA GLY A 43 7.00 -4.44 4.40
C GLY A 43 5.48 -4.53 4.27
N HIS A 44 4.75 -3.53 4.78
CA HIS A 44 3.29 -3.47 4.63
C HIS A 44 2.86 -3.33 3.16
N LEU A 45 3.54 -2.50 2.37
CA LEU A 45 3.27 -2.34 0.94
C LEU A 45 3.53 -3.62 0.15
N ASN A 46 4.59 -4.36 0.48
CA ASN A 46 4.85 -5.66 -0.13
C ASN A 46 3.72 -6.67 0.17
N ILE A 47 3.25 -6.74 1.41
CA ILE A 47 2.12 -7.63 1.77
C ILE A 47 0.84 -7.25 1.01
N LEU A 48 0.55 -5.96 0.89
CA LEU A 48 -0.61 -5.48 0.12
C LEU A 48 -0.48 -5.79 -1.38
N LYS A 49 0.73 -5.66 -1.93
CA LYS A 49 1.02 -5.97 -3.33
C LYS A 49 0.92 -7.47 -3.61
N ASP A 50 1.47 -8.30 -2.73
CA ASP A 50 1.41 -9.76 -2.81
C ASP A 50 -0.04 -10.27 -2.75
N ALA A 51 -0.88 -9.61 -1.95
CA ALA A 51 -2.32 -9.85 -1.91
C ALA A 51 -3.11 -9.27 -3.10
N ASP A 52 -2.44 -8.71 -4.12
CA ASP A 52 -3.03 -8.07 -5.31
C ASP A 52 -4.01 -6.92 -4.98
N LEU A 53 -3.78 -6.22 -3.86
CA LEU A 53 -4.61 -5.08 -3.44
C LEU A 53 -4.09 -3.74 -3.95
N ILE A 54 -2.78 -3.67 -4.24
CA ILE A 54 -2.11 -2.48 -4.77
C ILE A 54 -1.16 -2.85 -5.91
N SER A 55 -0.96 -1.92 -6.83
CA SER A 55 0.09 -1.97 -7.83
C SER A 55 1.10 -0.84 -7.59
N GLN A 56 2.27 -0.94 -8.24
CA GLN A 56 3.28 0.10 -8.19
C GLN A 56 3.78 0.40 -9.60
N VAL A 57 4.03 1.68 -9.87
CA VAL A 57 4.66 2.17 -11.10
C VAL A 57 5.97 2.86 -10.72
N ARG A 58 7.03 2.57 -11.46
CA ARG A 58 8.34 3.19 -11.26
C ARG A 58 8.55 4.29 -12.29
N SER A 59 8.83 5.49 -11.81
CA SER A 59 9.23 6.64 -12.63
C SER A 59 10.59 7.13 -12.14
N GLY A 60 11.66 6.75 -12.83
CA GLY A 60 13.03 7.00 -12.41
C GLY A 60 13.38 6.32 -11.08
N THR A 61 13.67 7.13 -10.06
CA THR A 61 13.99 6.68 -8.69
C THR A 61 12.77 6.63 -7.77
N THR A 62 11.61 7.06 -8.24
CA THR A 62 10.38 7.14 -7.44
C THR A 62 9.44 5.98 -7.76
N LEU A 63 8.91 5.35 -6.71
CA LEU A 63 7.84 4.35 -6.77
C LEU A 63 6.53 4.98 -6.33
N THR A 64 5.54 4.95 -7.21
CA THR A 64 4.18 5.41 -6.96
C THR A 64 3.26 4.20 -6.85
N TYR A 65 2.48 4.12 -5.78
CA TYR A 65 1.56 3.03 -5.50
C TYR A 65 0.13 3.44 -5.88
N HIS A 66 -0.64 2.48 -6.35
CA HIS A 66 -2.03 2.63 -6.78
C HIS A 66 -2.88 1.54 -6.15
N ILE A 67 -4.12 1.86 -5.77
CA ILE A 67 -5.08 0.83 -5.34
C ILE A 67 -5.59 0.04 -6.56
N ILE A 68 -5.73 -1.26 -6.41
CA ILE A 68 -6.40 -2.12 -7.41
C ILE A 68 -7.85 -2.32 -6.92
N ILE A 69 -8.77 -1.48 -7.37
CA ILE A 69 -10.20 -1.71 -7.15
C ILE A 69 -10.71 -2.63 -8.25
N ARG A 70 -10.91 -3.91 -7.92
CA ARG A 70 -11.70 -4.80 -8.77
C ARG A 70 -13.17 -4.48 -8.53
N ASN A 71 -13.70 -3.49 -9.25
CA ASN A 71 -15.13 -3.23 -9.27
C ASN A 71 -15.78 -4.43 -9.99
N ARG A 72 -16.46 -5.31 -9.24
CA ARG A 72 -17.39 -6.28 -9.83
C ARG A 72 -18.70 -5.59 -10.16
#